data_AF-A0ABD3N8V5-F1
#
_entry.id   AF-A0ABD3N8V5-F1
#
_cell.length_a   1.000
_cell.length_b   1.000
_cell.length_c   1.000
_cell.angle_alpha   90.00
_cell.angle_beta   90.00
_cell.angle_gamma   90.00
#
_symmetry.space_group_name_H-M   'P 1'
#
loop_
_entity.id
_entity.type
_entity.pdbx_description
1 polymer ?
#
loop_
_entity_poly.entity_id
_entity_poly.type
_entity_poly.pdbx_seq_one_letter_code
_entity_poly.pdbx_strand_id
1 'polypeptide(L)'
;MATLRGAARDSSAPGLLLNKTRNDGNICRAARWHGIDHPRQYDMTQLDQLYRIAKDWKKNIKQQAKFLRKTHLRECRARAQAQRDLQKANDIWAIMLQEQSSSMWGRINRVTQPPHAGALMSVEREIDGQVVEFTEEEALVDNILDVIRDRYSGAEDAPISNCSITDKLGDFGFTELGLKIISGEFELPDNLRESTIRVLRAIGDIGSRHMDDNIDPTLLPERYCGLWGRAREATSSSMSGLHFGHYIASTGSKLISRSMARKISLHSKLGHPPDRWLNVLMVMLEKKLSVRLIPKLRAILLKEADHNLHDGFVFGSLMLDHARENGLVPEEQLAEKAKTAEDGVWIKVLKADYARLKREALGIIAADAANCYDMVNHLILALLLRAIGIPFGPIISMLLSIKLMRYYLRTGFGESKRAMCPEDSTRRCHGLNQGSRAAPPCWTVISSISLYSTRGDSFGPGPADSGTGVNRRLWDDTGDWHYNSLLADDGHELTVPTREGREAIDLFPVHVGKETLGVFTAPDGNSQDHLAKIVDKVKTWVARISTGRLPASYNWNSYIYQLWMGVRYGIGALPADRDEIISGFLHETDRSMLPFLGVNRNIRTG
;
A
#
# COMPACT_ATOMS: atom_id res chain seq x y z
N MET A 1 54.18 18.15 -5.57
CA MET A 1 54.32 19.47 -4.94
C MET A 1 53.41 20.43 -5.67
N ALA A 2 52.80 21.35 -4.90
CA ALA A 2 51.82 22.41 -5.23
C ALA A 2 51.89 22.98 -6.67
N THR A 3 50.79 23.40 -7.32
CA THR A 3 49.84 24.43 -6.86
C THR A 3 48.49 24.36 -7.61
N LEU A 4 47.40 24.55 -6.86
CA LEU A 4 46.12 25.06 -7.33
C LEU A 4 46.27 26.56 -7.70
N ARG A 5 45.76 26.98 -8.87
CA ARG A 5 44.99 28.23 -9.11
C ARG A 5 44.76 28.45 -10.60
N GLY A 6 43.55 28.90 -10.95
CA GLY A 6 43.29 29.58 -12.21
C GLY A 6 42.04 29.08 -12.92
N ALA A 7 40.88 29.62 -12.54
CA ALA A 7 39.67 29.51 -13.32
C ALA A 7 39.86 30.16 -14.70
N ALA A 8 39.54 29.41 -15.75
CA ALA A 8 39.06 29.97 -17.01
C ALA A 8 37.81 29.17 -17.38
N ARG A 9 36.67 29.81 -17.15
CA ARG A 9 35.40 29.46 -17.80
C ARG A 9 35.61 29.74 -19.28
N ASP A 10 35.46 28.72 -20.11
CA ASP A 10 34.97 28.95 -21.47
C ASP A 10 33.84 27.98 -21.78
N SER A 11 32.72 28.60 -22.10
CA SER A 11 31.41 28.04 -22.35
C SER A 11 31.29 27.71 -23.84
N SER A 12 31.43 26.44 -24.21
CA SER A 12 30.85 25.85 -25.44
C SER A 12 31.22 24.36 -25.59
N ALA A 13 30.69 23.46 -24.76
CA ALA A 13 30.75 22.02 -25.03
C ALA A 13 29.64 21.24 -24.32
N PRO A 14 29.02 20.24 -24.97
CA PRO A 14 27.93 19.45 -24.38
C PRO A 14 28.45 18.46 -23.33
N GLY A 15 28.23 18.78 -22.05
CA GLY A 15 27.71 17.86 -21.03
C GLY A 15 28.39 16.49 -20.80
N LEU A 16 29.68 16.32 -21.01
CA LEU A 16 30.40 15.07 -20.70
C LEU A 16 31.13 15.16 -19.36
N LEU A 17 30.44 14.74 -18.30
CA LEU A 17 30.97 14.09 -17.07
C LEU A 17 32.23 14.67 -16.39
N LEU A 18 32.52 15.97 -16.51
CA LEU A 18 33.49 16.61 -15.62
C LEU A 18 32.95 16.58 -14.17
N ASN A 19 33.73 15.99 -13.25
CA ASN A 19 33.53 15.91 -11.79
C ASN A 19 32.84 14.66 -11.17
N LYS A 20 32.67 13.53 -11.86
CA LYS A 20 32.07 12.30 -11.23
C LYS A 20 33.05 11.21 -10.77
N THR A 21 34.34 11.34 -11.05
CA THR A 21 35.34 10.30 -10.73
C THR A 21 36.47 10.88 -9.90
N ARG A 22 36.67 10.33 -8.69
CA ARG A 22 37.75 10.72 -7.77
C ARG A 22 39.15 10.26 -8.22
N ASN A 23 39.27 9.37 -9.21
CA ASN A 23 40.55 8.79 -9.63
C ASN A 23 40.56 8.38 -11.12
N ASP A 24 41.31 9.13 -11.94
CA ASP A 24 41.48 8.90 -13.38
C ASP A 24 42.16 7.58 -13.73
N GLY A 25 42.93 7.01 -12.78
CA GLY A 25 43.59 5.72 -12.94
C GLY A 25 42.61 4.55 -13.05
N ASN A 26 41.48 4.61 -12.35
CA ASN A 26 40.45 3.56 -12.43
C ASN A 26 39.76 3.55 -13.79
N ILE A 27 39.53 4.72 -14.39
CA ILE A 27 38.97 4.87 -15.74
C ILE A 27 39.94 4.27 -16.76
N CYS A 28 41.22 4.62 -16.69
CA CYS A 28 42.24 4.08 -17.59
C CYS A 28 42.36 2.55 -17.47
N ARG A 29 42.23 2.00 -16.26
CA ARG A 29 42.27 0.56 -16.03
C ARG A 29 41.04 -0.15 -16.61
N ALA A 30 39.85 0.41 -16.40
CA ALA A 30 38.61 -0.11 -16.99
C ALA A 30 38.65 -0.06 -18.52
N ALA A 31 39.14 1.04 -19.09
CA ALA A 31 39.29 1.21 -20.53
C ALA A 31 40.20 0.14 -21.15
N ARG A 32 41.35 -0.15 -20.54
CA ARG A 32 42.25 -1.24 -20.97
C ARG A 32 41.60 -2.61 -20.85
N TRP A 33 40.84 -2.85 -19.77
CA TRP A 33 40.12 -4.11 -19.62
C TRP A 33 39.09 -4.34 -20.72
N HIS A 34 38.55 -3.26 -21.29
CA HIS A 34 37.65 -3.28 -22.44
C HIS A 34 38.36 -3.07 -23.79
N GLY A 35 39.69 -3.23 -23.86
CA GLY A 35 40.46 -3.22 -25.10
C GLY A 35 40.85 -1.84 -25.64
N ILE A 36 40.84 -0.79 -24.80
CA ILE A 36 41.37 0.53 -25.14
C ILE A 36 42.77 0.66 -24.55
N ASP A 37 43.81 0.38 -25.34
CA ASP A 37 45.20 0.24 -24.87
C ASP A 37 45.82 1.55 -24.36
N HIS A 38 45.53 2.66 -25.06
CA HIS A 38 46.07 3.99 -24.75
C HIS A 38 44.97 5.04 -24.43
N PRO A 39 44.23 4.87 -23.32
CA PRO A 39 43.05 5.69 -23.03
C PRO A 39 43.36 7.18 -22.78
N ARG A 40 44.63 7.53 -22.48
CA ARG A 40 45.08 8.90 -22.25
C ARG A 40 45.46 9.66 -23.53
N GLN A 41 45.56 8.96 -24.67
CA GLN A 41 45.96 9.57 -25.94
C GLN A 41 44.75 10.05 -26.76
N TYR A 42 43.53 9.70 -26.33
CA TYR A 42 42.32 10.17 -26.97
C TYR A 42 42.04 11.62 -26.60
N ASP A 43 41.87 12.47 -27.61
CA ASP A 43 41.38 13.82 -27.39
C ASP A 43 39.85 13.82 -27.11
N MET A 44 39.32 14.94 -26.61
CA MET A 44 37.89 15.06 -26.27
C MET A 44 36.97 14.89 -27.50
N THR A 45 37.44 15.23 -28.69
CA THR A 45 36.67 15.11 -29.94
C THR A 45 36.57 13.65 -30.36
N GLN A 46 37.67 12.91 -30.27
CA GLN A 46 37.74 11.47 -30.53
C GLN A 46 36.89 10.69 -29.52
N LEU A 47 36.92 11.07 -28.24
CA LEU A 47 36.05 10.47 -27.21
C LEU A 47 34.57 10.74 -27.49
N ASP A 48 34.18 11.95 -27.91
CA ASP A 48 32.80 12.25 -28.29
C ASP A 48 32.36 11.46 -29.53
N GLN A 49 33.24 11.31 -30.53
CA GLN A 49 32.98 10.48 -31.71
C GLN A 49 32.78 9.00 -31.33
N LEU A 50 33.66 8.41 -30.53
CA LEU A 50 33.53 7.04 -30.05
C LEU A 50 32.26 6.86 -29.21
N TYR A 51 31.91 7.85 -28.39
CA TYR A 51 30.67 7.84 -27.63
C TYR A 51 29.43 7.87 -28.55
N ARG A 52 29.44 8.69 -29.60
CA ARG A 52 28.36 8.71 -30.62
C ARG A 52 28.24 7.35 -31.33
N ILE A 53 29.37 6.77 -31.77
CA ILE A 53 29.40 5.44 -32.38
C ILE A 53 28.83 4.39 -31.43
N ALA A 54 29.25 4.38 -30.16
CA ALA A 54 28.74 3.47 -29.16
C ALA A 54 27.23 3.67 -28.91
N LYS A 55 26.75 4.92 -28.94
CA LYS A 55 25.33 5.25 -28.82
C LYS A 55 24.52 4.75 -30.02
N ASP A 56 25.04 4.89 -31.23
CA ASP A 56 24.43 4.39 -32.46
C ASP A 56 24.44 2.86 -32.51
N TRP A 57 25.55 2.23 -32.12
CA TRP A 57 25.65 0.78 -31.99
C TRP A 57 24.66 0.24 -30.96
N LYS A 58 24.56 0.89 -29.78
CA LYS A 58 23.55 0.58 -28.77
C LYS A 58 22.13 0.73 -29.33
N LYS A 59 21.87 1.77 -30.14
CA LYS A 59 20.56 1.98 -30.80
C LYS A 59 20.25 0.84 -31.77
N ASN A 60 21.21 0.42 -32.59
CA ASN A 60 21.06 -0.70 -33.53
C ASN A 60 20.83 -2.02 -32.81
N ILE A 61 21.62 -2.34 -31.78
CA ILE A 61 21.42 -3.54 -30.95
C ILE A 61 20.05 -3.51 -30.29
N LYS A 62 19.59 -2.36 -29.78
CA LYS A 62 18.28 -2.23 -29.14
C LYS A 62 17.13 -2.61 -30.07
N GLN A 63 17.26 -2.35 -31.37
CA GLN A 63 16.26 -2.79 -32.37
C GLN A 63 16.21 -4.32 -32.49
N GLN A 64 17.36 -4.99 -32.40
CA GLN A 64 17.47 -6.45 -32.51
C GLN A 64 17.46 -7.17 -31.15
N ALA A 65 17.44 -6.46 -30.03
CA ALA A 65 17.66 -7.00 -28.69
C ALA A 65 16.68 -8.14 -28.34
N LYS A 66 15.41 -8.02 -28.76
CA LYS A 66 14.41 -9.09 -28.54
C LYS A 66 14.75 -10.37 -29.30
N PHE A 67 15.23 -10.24 -30.53
CA PHE A 67 15.66 -11.38 -31.34
C PHE A 67 16.89 -12.03 -30.72
N LEU A 68 17.92 -11.23 -30.41
CA LEU A 68 19.16 -11.70 -29.78
C LEU A 68 18.89 -12.39 -28.43
N ARG A 69 18.02 -11.83 -27.58
CA ARG A 69 17.59 -12.44 -26.31
C ARG A 69 16.93 -13.80 -26.52
N LYS A 70 16.01 -13.89 -27.48
CA LYS A 70 15.30 -15.14 -27.81
C LYS A 70 16.27 -16.21 -28.33
N THR A 71 17.21 -15.84 -29.20
CA THR A 71 18.25 -16.73 -29.73
C THR A 71 19.17 -17.21 -28.63
N HIS A 72 19.67 -16.29 -27.79
CA HIS A 72 20.51 -16.62 -26.64
C HIS A 72 19.84 -17.61 -25.68
N LEU A 73 18.57 -17.40 -25.30
CA LEU A 73 17.85 -18.32 -24.42
C LEU A 73 17.66 -19.71 -25.06
N ARG A 74 17.40 -19.77 -26.37
CA ARG A 74 17.32 -21.05 -27.11
C ARG A 74 18.65 -21.78 -27.10
N GLU A 75 19.75 -21.09 -27.35
CA GLU A 75 21.10 -21.66 -27.30
C GLU A 75 21.48 -22.12 -25.89
N CYS A 76 21.16 -21.33 -24.86
CA CYS A 76 21.38 -21.72 -23.47
C CYS A 76 20.58 -22.97 -23.10
N ARG A 77 19.32 -23.07 -23.54
CA ARG A 77 18.50 -24.26 -23.35
C ARG A 77 19.08 -25.48 -24.06
N ALA A 78 19.47 -25.33 -25.32
CA ALA A 78 20.09 -26.40 -26.09
C ALA A 78 21.39 -26.91 -25.43
N ARG A 79 22.22 -25.99 -24.91
CA ARG A 79 23.43 -26.33 -24.13
C ARG A 79 23.09 -27.09 -22.85
N ALA A 80 22.08 -26.64 -22.09
CA ALA A 80 21.65 -27.35 -20.87
C ALA A 80 21.14 -28.77 -21.19
N GLN A 81 20.36 -28.92 -22.28
CA GLN A 81 19.90 -30.23 -22.74
C GLN A 81 21.05 -31.14 -23.17
N ALA A 82 22.04 -30.61 -23.90
CA ALA A 82 23.25 -31.35 -24.27
C ALA A 82 24.05 -31.80 -23.05
N GLN A 83 24.07 -31.00 -21.97
CA GLN A 83 24.68 -31.33 -20.68
C GLN A 83 23.80 -32.24 -19.80
N ARG A 84 22.61 -32.66 -20.27
CA ARG A 84 21.61 -33.43 -19.51
C ARG A 84 21.16 -32.76 -18.21
N ASP A 85 21.30 -31.45 -18.09
CA ASP A 85 20.78 -30.66 -16.98
C ASP A 85 19.33 -30.26 -17.27
N LEU A 86 18.41 -31.20 -16.98
CA LEU A 86 16.97 -31.04 -17.24
C LEU A 86 16.35 -29.90 -16.41
N GLN A 87 16.82 -29.71 -15.17
CA GLN A 87 16.30 -28.66 -14.29
C GLN A 87 16.57 -27.28 -14.92
N LYS A 88 17.82 -27.01 -15.29
CA LYS A 88 18.20 -25.76 -15.93
C LYS A 88 17.51 -25.55 -17.27
N ALA A 89 17.35 -26.61 -18.07
CA ALA A 89 16.63 -26.51 -19.34
C ALA A 89 15.14 -26.12 -19.15
N ASN A 90 14.50 -26.65 -18.10
CA ASN A 90 13.12 -26.31 -17.73
C ASN A 90 13.02 -24.88 -17.18
N ASP A 91 13.97 -24.45 -16.34
CA ASP A 91 14.02 -23.08 -15.83
C ASP A 91 14.14 -22.06 -16.97
N ILE A 92 15.00 -22.33 -17.96
CA ILE A 92 15.15 -21.48 -19.16
C ILE A 92 13.85 -21.46 -19.99
N TRP A 93 13.18 -22.60 -20.13
CA TRP A 93 11.88 -22.66 -20.80
C TRP A 93 10.81 -21.82 -20.09
N ALA A 94 10.77 -21.90 -18.75
CA ALA A 94 9.86 -21.09 -17.95
C ALA A 94 10.13 -19.58 -18.14
N ILE A 95 11.39 -19.15 -18.18
CA ILE A 95 11.78 -17.77 -18.49
C ILE A 95 11.24 -17.35 -19.87
N MET A 96 11.43 -18.19 -20.90
CA MET A 96 10.95 -17.89 -22.25
C MET A 96 9.42 -17.73 -22.30
N LEU A 97 8.69 -18.61 -21.61
CA LEU A 97 7.22 -18.56 -21.55
C LEU A 97 6.75 -17.31 -20.79
N GLN A 98 7.41 -16.97 -19.69
CA GLN A 98 7.13 -15.77 -18.91
C GLN A 98 7.37 -14.50 -19.72
N GLU A 99 8.51 -14.38 -20.43
CA GLU A 99 8.81 -13.21 -21.27
C GLU A 99 7.75 -13.02 -22.39
N GLN A 100 7.30 -14.11 -23.02
CA GLN A 100 6.22 -14.06 -24.02
C GLN A 100 4.89 -13.65 -23.41
N SER A 101 4.52 -14.25 -22.27
CA SER A 101 3.30 -13.94 -21.53
C SER A 101 3.27 -12.47 -21.09
N SER A 102 4.35 -11.96 -20.52
CA SER A 102 4.47 -10.55 -20.15
C SER A 102 4.33 -9.61 -21.34
N SER A 103 4.88 -9.97 -22.52
CA SER A 103 4.70 -9.16 -23.74
C SER A 103 3.26 -9.18 -24.25
N MET A 104 2.57 -10.32 -24.18
CA MET A 104 1.15 -10.44 -24.52
C MET A 104 0.30 -9.58 -23.58
N TRP A 105 0.44 -9.79 -22.26
CA TRP A 105 -0.27 -9.02 -21.24
C TRP A 105 0.03 -7.53 -21.31
N GLY A 106 1.26 -7.14 -21.65
CA GLY A 106 1.59 -5.73 -21.88
C GLY A 106 0.82 -5.10 -23.05
N ARG A 107 0.49 -5.86 -24.10
CA ARG A 107 -0.36 -5.38 -25.21
C ARG A 107 -1.83 -5.35 -24.81
N ILE A 108 -2.30 -6.40 -24.12
CA ILE A 108 -3.67 -6.47 -23.61
C ILE A 108 -3.93 -5.28 -22.69
N ASN A 109 -3.10 -5.08 -21.67
CA ASN A 109 -3.29 -4.04 -20.66
C ASN A 109 -3.29 -2.63 -21.26
N ARG A 110 -2.48 -2.35 -22.30
CA ARG A 110 -2.49 -1.05 -22.99
C ARG A 110 -3.83 -0.71 -23.63
N VAL A 111 -4.61 -1.72 -24.00
CA VAL A 111 -5.92 -1.55 -24.62
C VAL A 111 -7.02 -1.60 -23.55
N THR A 112 -6.97 -2.61 -22.69
CA THR A 112 -8.12 -2.99 -21.84
C THR A 112 -8.11 -2.34 -20.47
N GLN A 113 -6.96 -1.89 -19.97
CA GLN A 113 -6.83 -1.23 -18.67
C GLN A 113 -6.82 0.29 -18.85
N PRO A 114 -7.30 1.06 -17.85
CA PRO A 114 -7.07 2.50 -17.85
C PRO A 114 -5.56 2.78 -17.91
N PRO A 115 -5.14 3.86 -18.60
CA PRO A 115 -3.73 4.20 -18.65
C PRO A 115 -3.21 4.43 -17.23
N HIS A 116 -2.03 3.89 -16.95
CA HIS A 116 -1.38 4.14 -15.67
C HIS A 116 -0.85 5.58 -15.64
N ALA A 117 -1.00 6.24 -14.50
CA ALA A 117 -0.32 7.50 -14.23
C ALA A 117 1.19 7.32 -14.47
N GLY A 118 1.78 8.24 -15.22
CA GLY A 118 3.23 8.32 -15.37
C GLY A 118 3.91 8.74 -14.07
N ALA A 119 5.24 8.90 -14.10
CA ALA A 119 5.93 9.55 -13.01
C ALA A 119 5.42 10.99 -12.85
N LEU A 120 5.28 11.46 -11.61
CA LEU A 120 4.71 12.76 -11.30
C LEU A 120 5.65 13.88 -11.77
N MET A 121 5.22 14.64 -12.77
CA MET A 121 5.96 15.78 -13.34
C MET A 121 5.35 17.13 -12.95
N SER A 122 4.12 17.12 -12.40
CA SER A 122 3.46 18.30 -11.87
C SER A 122 2.59 17.93 -10.67
N VAL A 123 2.32 18.89 -9.80
CA VAL A 123 1.38 18.76 -8.67
C VAL A 123 0.53 20.00 -8.51
N GLU A 124 -0.64 19.82 -7.92
CA GLU A 124 -1.56 20.90 -7.62
C GLU A 124 -1.66 21.08 -6.11
N ARG A 125 -1.74 22.33 -5.66
CA ARG A 125 -2.03 22.69 -4.26
C ARG A 125 -3.06 23.80 -4.24
N GLU A 126 -3.98 23.72 -3.29
CA GLU A 126 -4.92 24.80 -3.02
C GLU A 126 -4.25 25.85 -2.12
N ILE A 127 -4.24 27.11 -2.57
CA ILE A 127 -3.69 28.27 -1.88
C ILE A 127 -4.75 29.36 -1.98
N ASP A 128 -5.25 29.85 -0.84
CA ASP A 128 -6.28 30.89 -0.75
C ASP A 128 -7.53 30.62 -1.62
N GLY A 129 -7.98 29.36 -1.63
CA GLY A 129 -9.15 28.91 -2.41
C GLY A 129 -8.91 28.77 -3.91
N GLN A 130 -7.67 28.95 -4.39
CA GLN A 130 -7.28 28.73 -5.79
C GLN A 130 -6.35 27.53 -5.92
N VAL A 131 -6.57 26.72 -6.96
CA VAL A 131 -5.70 25.59 -7.28
C VAL A 131 -4.54 26.08 -8.13
N VAL A 132 -3.34 25.98 -7.59
CA VAL A 132 -2.08 26.36 -8.25
C VAL A 132 -1.31 25.10 -8.66
N GLU A 133 -0.87 25.03 -9.92
CA GLU A 133 -0.05 23.94 -10.45
C GLU A 133 1.44 24.28 -10.38
N PHE A 134 2.24 23.33 -9.88
CA PHE A 134 3.70 23.40 -9.80
C PHE A 134 4.31 22.35 -10.73
N THR A 135 5.14 22.81 -11.66
CA THR A 135 5.79 21.96 -12.68
C THR A 135 7.32 21.94 -12.56
N GLU A 136 7.92 22.89 -11.84
CA GLU A 136 9.36 22.94 -11.61
C GLU A 136 9.78 21.98 -10.48
N GLU A 137 10.91 21.29 -10.66
CA GLU A 137 11.37 20.23 -9.73
C GLU A 137 11.44 20.71 -8.27
N GLU A 138 12.11 21.84 -8.01
CA GLU A 138 12.31 22.34 -6.65
C GLU A 138 10.99 22.75 -5.99
N ALA A 139 10.15 23.52 -6.69
CA ALA A 139 8.86 23.97 -6.19
C ALA A 139 7.89 22.81 -5.95
N LEU A 140 7.90 21.80 -6.83
CA LEU A 140 7.10 20.58 -6.69
C LEU A 140 7.52 19.77 -5.47
N VAL A 141 8.83 19.57 -5.28
CA VAL A 141 9.37 18.82 -4.13
C VAL A 141 9.00 19.53 -2.83
N ASP A 142 9.21 20.85 -2.76
CA ASP A 142 8.97 21.62 -1.53
C ASP A 142 7.48 21.60 -1.14
N ASN A 143 6.57 21.83 -2.10
CA ASN A 143 5.13 21.78 -1.82
C ASN A 143 4.65 20.39 -1.37
N ILE A 144 5.22 19.30 -1.94
CA ILE A 144 4.87 17.94 -1.48
C ILE A 144 5.38 17.70 -0.07
N LEU A 145 6.65 18.02 0.19
CA LEU A 145 7.26 17.76 1.50
C LEU A 145 6.57 18.55 2.61
N ASP A 146 6.15 19.79 2.35
CA ASP A 146 5.41 20.61 3.33
C ASP A 146 4.05 20.00 3.67
N VAL A 147 3.23 19.65 2.68
CA VAL A 147 1.91 19.04 2.93
C VAL A 147 2.03 17.68 3.60
N ILE A 148 3.07 16.90 3.27
CA ILE A 148 3.32 15.61 3.90
C ILE A 148 3.78 15.76 5.35
N ARG A 149 4.59 16.78 5.65
CA ARG A 149 4.98 17.10 7.03
C ARG A 149 3.74 17.32 7.90
N ASP A 150 2.82 18.16 7.43
CA ASP A 150 1.58 18.44 8.15
C ASP A 150 0.72 17.17 8.32
N ARG A 151 0.64 16.33 7.26
CA ARG A 151 -0.08 15.06 7.28
C ARG A 151 0.46 14.09 8.34
N TYR A 152 1.78 13.87 8.38
CA TYR A 152 2.39 12.96 9.36
C TYR A 152 2.41 13.52 10.78
N SER A 153 2.29 14.83 10.95
CA SER A 153 2.13 15.44 12.27
C SER A 153 0.69 15.41 12.81
N GLY A 154 -0.28 14.89 12.04
CA GLY A 154 -1.69 14.90 12.39
C GLY A 154 -2.03 14.11 13.66
N ALA A 155 -1.27 13.04 13.98
CA ALA A 155 -1.57 12.25 15.17
C ALA A 155 -1.23 12.96 16.50
N GLU A 156 -0.54 14.10 16.48
CA GLU A 156 -0.34 14.96 17.66
C GLU A 156 -1.62 15.68 18.09
N ASP A 157 -2.66 15.71 17.25
CA ASP A 157 -3.97 16.24 17.63
C ASP A 157 -4.76 15.25 18.50
N ALA A 158 -4.25 14.02 18.68
CA ALA A 158 -4.88 13.01 19.52
C ALA A 158 -4.97 13.49 20.99
N PRO A 159 -6.05 13.18 21.73
CA PRO A 159 -6.21 13.63 23.11
C PRO A 159 -5.06 13.24 24.06
N ILE A 160 -4.39 12.10 23.78
CA ILE A 160 -3.25 11.64 24.58
C ILE A 160 -1.99 12.49 24.37
N SER A 161 -1.83 13.18 23.24
CA SER A 161 -0.66 14.03 22.98
C SER A 161 -0.69 15.34 23.78
N ASN A 162 -1.86 15.78 24.23
CA ASN A 162 -2.05 17.05 24.95
C ASN A 162 -2.52 16.86 26.40
N CYS A 163 -2.14 15.75 27.04
CA CYS A 163 -2.57 15.43 28.40
C CYS A 163 -1.43 15.46 29.42
N SER A 164 -1.77 15.55 30.71
CA SER A 164 -0.81 15.69 31.83
C SER A 164 0.15 14.50 32.01
N ILE A 165 -0.14 13.35 31.39
CA ILE A 165 0.69 12.15 31.47
C ILE A 165 1.65 11.99 30.29
N THR A 166 1.52 12.78 29.23
CA THR A 166 2.34 12.66 28.00
C THR A 166 3.83 12.75 28.31
N ASP A 167 4.25 13.79 29.05
CA ASP A 167 5.65 14.02 29.41
C ASP A 167 6.18 12.90 30.32
N LYS A 168 5.32 12.34 31.17
CA LYS A 168 5.66 11.23 32.08
C LYS A 168 5.81 9.89 31.35
N LEU A 169 5.17 9.74 30.19
CA LEU A 169 5.28 8.54 29.34
C LEU A 169 6.50 8.59 28.42
N GLY A 170 7.08 9.78 28.18
CA GLY A 170 8.18 9.96 27.24
C GLY A 170 7.79 9.62 25.81
N ASP A 171 8.78 9.33 24.97
CA ASP A 171 8.56 9.13 23.53
C ASP A 171 7.85 7.83 23.16
N PHE A 172 8.13 6.74 23.90
CA PHE A 172 7.66 5.40 23.57
C PHE A 172 6.87 4.74 24.70
N GLY A 173 6.55 5.46 25.78
CA GLY A 173 5.77 4.88 26.88
C GLY A 173 6.51 3.85 27.72
N PHE A 174 7.84 3.75 27.60
CA PHE A 174 8.65 2.78 28.36
C PHE A 174 9.22 3.37 29.65
N THR A 175 8.37 4.11 30.36
CA THR A 175 8.64 4.66 31.69
C THR A 175 7.95 3.81 32.76
N GLU A 176 8.22 4.07 34.03
CA GLU A 176 7.53 3.42 35.15
C GLU A 176 6.00 3.56 35.02
N LEU A 177 5.52 4.74 34.63
CA LEU A 177 4.09 4.98 34.40
C LEU A 177 3.54 4.12 33.27
N GLY A 178 4.25 4.02 32.13
CA GLY A 178 3.78 3.22 31.03
C GLY A 178 3.77 1.72 31.33
N LEU A 179 4.73 1.24 32.13
CA LEU A 179 4.71 -0.14 32.64
C LEU A 179 3.51 -0.40 33.55
N LYS A 180 3.16 0.54 34.45
CA LYS A 180 1.94 0.46 35.27
C LYS A 180 0.67 0.44 34.42
N ILE A 181 0.63 1.21 33.32
CA ILE A 181 -0.49 1.17 32.38
C ILE A 181 -0.61 -0.22 31.76
N ILE A 182 0.51 -0.79 31.30
CA ILE A 182 0.52 -2.10 30.64
C ILE A 182 0.19 -3.22 31.63
N SER A 183 0.61 -3.14 32.88
CA SER A 183 0.26 -4.15 33.91
C SER A 183 -1.18 -4.01 34.42
N GLY A 184 -1.89 -2.93 34.08
CA GLY A 184 -3.23 -2.63 34.59
C GLY A 184 -3.25 -1.97 35.98
N GLU A 185 -2.09 -1.64 36.55
CA GLU A 185 -1.91 -1.04 37.87
C GLU A 185 -1.84 0.50 37.82
N PHE A 186 -2.67 1.14 37.00
CA PHE A 186 -2.62 2.59 36.83
C PHE A 186 -3.89 3.27 37.36
N GLU A 187 -3.69 4.32 38.16
CA GLU A 187 -4.77 5.24 38.52
C GLU A 187 -5.04 6.19 37.36
N LEU A 188 -6.31 6.39 37.06
CA LEU A 188 -6.76 7.24 35.98
C LEU A 188 -6.65 8.72 36.39
N PRO A 189 -5.92 9.56 35.64
CA PRO A 189 -5.99 11.00 35.83
C PRO A 189 -7.41 11.51 35.54
N ASP A 190 -7.95 12.34 36.42
CA ASP A 190 -9.32 12.88 36.36
C ASP A 190 -9.64 13.68 35.06
N ASN A 191 -8.62 14.12 34.32
CA ASN A 191 -8.74 15.01 33.16
C ASN A 191 -8.62 14.30 31.80
N LEU A 192 -8.66 12.98 31.73
CA LEU A 192 -8.62 12.27 30.44
C LEU A 192 -10.01 12.14 29.81
N ARG A 193 -10.07 12.21 28.47
CA ARG A 193 -11.28 11.85 27.74
C ARG A 193 -11.62 10.38 27.97
N GLU A 194 -12.90 10.08 28.17
CA GLU A 194 -13.42 8.73 28.37
C GLU A 194 -12.95 7.73 27.30
N SER A 195 -12.91 8.15 26.03
CA SER A 195 -12.40 7.32 24.94
C SER A 195 -10.94 6.90 25.12
N THR A 196 -10.10 7.80 25.63
CA THR A 196 -8.67 7.51 25.90
C THR A 196 -8.54 6.55 27.08
N ILE A 197 -9.34 6.77 28.14
CA ILE A 197 -9.40 5.90 29.32
C ILE A 197 -9.71 4.45 28.93
N ARG A 198 -10.73 4.26 28.07
CA ARG A 198 -11.12 2.93 27.60
C ARG A 198 -10.01 2.21 26.84
N VAL A 199 -9.29 2.93 25.98
CA VAL A 199 -8.15 2.37 25.25
C VAL A 199 -7.02 1.98 26.21
N LEU A 200 -6.67 2.84 27.17
CA LEU A 200 -5.61 2.53 28.15
C LEU A 200 -5.99 1.35 29.05
N ARG A 201 -7.25 1.25 29.49
CA ARG A 201 -7.75 0.09 30.25
C ARG A 201 -7.66 -1.19 29.42
N ALA A 202 -8.08 -1.15 28.16
CA ALA A 202 -7.96 -2.30 27.27
C ALA A 202 -6.49 -2.71 27.04
N ILE A 203 -5.56 -1.76 26.99
CA ILE A 203 -4.11 -2.05 26.95
C ILE A 203 -3.68 -2.78 28.22
N GLY A 204 -4.08 -2.29 29.40
CA GLY A 204 -3.78 -2.93 30.68
C GLY A 204 -4.38 -4.33 30.82
N ASP A 205 -5.60 -4.53 30.33
CA ASP A 205 -6.26 -5.84 30.32
C ASP A 205 -5.55 -6.84 29.39
N ILE A 206 -4.97 -6.38 28.29
CA ILE A 206 -4.15 -7.23 27.40
C ILE A 206 -2.80 -7.50 28.08
N GLY A 207 -2.14 -6.46 28.59
CA GLY A 207 -0.80 -6.57 29.15
C GLY A 207 -0.75 -7.42 30.42
N SER A 208 -1.75 -7.34 31.31
CA SER A 208 -1.84 -8.22 32.49
C SER A 208 -1.89 -9.72 32.15
N ARG A 209 -2.27 -10.08 30.92
CA ARG A 209 -2.32 -11.47 30.43
C ARG A 209 -1.12 -11.86 29.58
N HIS A 210 -0.54 -10.91 28.84
CA HIS A 210 0.39 -11.21 27.73
C HIS A 210 1.74 -10.49 27.81
N MET A 211 1.93 -9.57 28.76
CA MET A 211 3.16 -8.79 28.86
C MET A 211 4.40 -9.67 29.12
N ASP A 212 4.22 -10.81 29.78
CA ASP A 212 5.29 -11.76 30.11
C ASP A 212 5.50 -12.84 29.04
N ASP A 213 4.74 -12.79 27.93
CA ASP A 213 4.92 -13.72 26.82
C ASP A 213 6.29 -13.53 26.15
N ASN A 214 7.04 -14.62 26.01
CA ASN A 214 8.43 -14.59 25.56
C ASN A 214 8.54 -14.67 24.03
N ILE A 215 8.15 -13.60 23.33
CA ILE A 215 8.32 -13.51 21.87
C ILE A 215 9.79 -13.20 21.54
N ASP A 216 10.55 -14.20 21.09
CA ASP A 216 11.95 -14.01 20.69
C ASP A 216 12.07 -13.42 19.27
N PRO A 217 12.61 -12.19 19.10
CA PRO A 217 12.77 -11.57 17.79
C PRO A 217 14.02 -12.06 17.04
N THR A 218 14.60 -13.20 17.42
CA THR A 218 15.75 -13.78 16.71
C THR A 218 15.37 -14.27 15.32
N LEU A 219 15.98 -13.68 14.29
CA LEU A 219 15.85 -14.16 12.92
C LEU A 219 16.89 -15.25 12.64
N LEU A 220 16.42 -16.49 12.50
CA LEU A 220 17.26 -17.63 12.13
C LEU A 220 17.66 -17.59 10.64
N PRO A 221 18.84 -18.11 10.26
CA PRO A 221 19.31 -18.11 8.87
C PRO A 221 18.35 -18.82 7.90
N GLU A 222 17.72 -19.91 8.33
CA GLU A 222 16.77 -20.69 7.52
C GLU A 222 15.52 -19.84 7.22
N ARG A 223 15.03 -19.13 8.25
CA ARG A 223 13.89 -18.21 8.11
C ARG A 223 14.25 -17.00 7.26
N TYR A 224 15.46 -16.46 7.40
CA TYR A 224 15.99 -15.40 6.52
C TYR A 224 15.97 -15.84 5.05
N CYS A 225 16.51 -17.03 4.73
CA CYS A 225 16.50 -17.57 3.38
C CYS A 225 15.06 -17.77 2.86
N GLY A 226 14.15 -18.31 3.68
CA GLY A 226 12.74 -18.50 3.31
C GLY A 226 11.96 -17.20 3.08
N LEU A 227 12.30 -16.11 3.79
CA LEU A 227 11.70 -14.79 3.57
C LEU A 227 12.16 -14.17 2.25
N TRP A 228 13.46 -14.23 1.94
CA TRP A 228 13.99 -13.70 0.68
C TRP A 228 13.68 -14.59 -0.53
N GLY A 229 13.57 -15.90 -0.37
CA GLY A 229 13.18 -16.82 -1.45
C GLY A 229 11.77 -16.57 -2.00
N ARG A 230 10.90 -15.93 -1.20
CA ARG A 230 9.55 -15.49 -1.63
C ARG A 230 9.52 -14.06 -2.16
N ALA A 231 10.61 -13.31 -2.05
CA ALA A 231 10.67 -11.91 -2.43
C ALA A 231 10.85 -11.76 -3.95
N ARG A 232 10.23 -10.75 -4.54
CA ARG A 232 10.41 -10.41 -5.96
C ARG A 232 11.60 -9.49 -6.12
N GLU A 233 12.58 -9.88 -6.94
CA GLU A 233 13.80 -9.10 -7.17
C GLU A 233 13.52 -7.67 -7.66
N ALA A 234 12.49 -7.50 -8.49
CA ALA A 234 12.07 -6.20 -9.03
C ALA A 234 11.42 -5.26 -8.00
N THR A 235 11.28 -5.67 -6.74
CA THR A 235 10.77 -4.81 -5.67
C THR A 235 11.76 -3.68 -5.39
N SER A 236 11.26 -2.44 -5.41
CA SER A 236 12.06 -1.26 -5.10
C SER A 236 12.47 -1.20 -3.62
N SER A 237 13.64 -0.64 -3.35
CA SER A 237 14.18 -0.33 -2.02
C SER A 237 14.39 1.18 -1.88
N SER A 238 14.85 1.62 -0.70
CA SER A 238 15.19 3.01 -0.40
C SER A 238 16.51 3.46 -1.08
N MET A 239 17.01 4.62 -0.66
CA MET A 239 18.07 5.43 -1.29
C MET A 239 19.49 4.80 -1.26
N SER A 240 19.73 3.73 -0.50
CA SER A 240 21.09 3.16 -0.39
C SER A 240 21.62 2.50 -1.66
N GLY A 241 20.76 2.23 -2.64
CA GLY A 241 21.10 1.43 -3.83
C GLY A 241 21.12 -0.08 -3.58
N LEU A 242 20.93 -0.54 -2.34
CA LEU A 242 20.78 -1.95 -2.03
C LEU A 242 19.38 -2.44 -2.43
N HIS A 243 19.27 -3.02 -3.62
CA HIS A 243 18.04 -3.65 -4.10
C HIS A 243 17.86 -5.09 -3.56
N PHE A 244 16.64 -5.63 -3.71
CA PHE A 244 16.24 -6.95 -3.22
C PHE A 244 17.13 -8.09 -3.74
N GLY A 245 17.65 -7.98 -4.97
CA GLY A 245 18.53 -8.97 -5.58
C GLY A 245 19.83 -9.21 -4.80
N HIS A 246 20.39 -8.18 -4.14
CA HIS A 246 21.55 -8.38 -3.26
C HIS A 246 21.24 -9.33 -2.10
N TYR A 247 20.07 -9.15 -1.48
CA TYR A 247 19.64 -9.97 -0.35
C TYR A 247 19.21 -11.37 -0.81
N ILE A 248 18.55 -11.49 -1.96
CA ILE A 248 18.23 -12.79 -2.57
C ILE A 248 19.52 -13.55 -2.89
N ALA A 249 20.50 -12.93 -3.53
CA ALA A 249 21.80 -13.55 -3.82
C ALA A 249 22.52 -13.99 -2.53
N SER A 250 22.39 -13.22 -1.45
CA SER A 250 22.98 -13.55 -0.15
C SER A 250 22.48 -14.88 0.43
N THR A 251 21.28 -15.33 0.05
CA THR A 251 20.73 -16.62 0.47
C THR A 251 21.49 -17.82 -0.09
N GLY A 252 22.21 -17.64 -1.20
CA GLY A 252 23.03 -18.69 -1.81
C GLY A 252 24.28 -19.05 -1.00
N SER A 253 24.65 -18.25 0.01
CA SER A 253 25.81 -18.50 0.87
C SER A 253 25.41 -18.62 2.34
N LYS A 254 25.69 -19.78 2.94
CA LYS A 254 25.43 -20.06 4.36
C LYS A 254 26.10 -19.05 5.31
N LEU A 255 27.31 -18.59 4.96
CA LEU A 255 28.05 -17.63 5.78
C LEU A 255 27.36 -16.24 5.74
N ILE A 256 26.98 -15.80 4.54
CA ILE A 256 26.39 -14.47 4.34
C ILE A 256 24.99 -14.43 4.93
N SER A 257 24.14 -15.42 4.65
CA SER A 257 22.78 -15.49 5.21
C SER A 257 22.80 -15.49 6.75
N ARG A 258 23.69 -16.27 7.37
CA ARG A 258 23.89 -16.26 8.83
C ARG A 258 24.34 -14.90 9.34
N SER A 259 25.26 -14.22 8.65
CA SER A 259 25.73 -12.89 9.04
C SER A 259 24.61 -11.85 8.96
N MET A 260 23.85 -11.83 7.86
CA MET A 260 22.75 -10.89 7.65
C MET A 260 21.61 -11.10 8.65
N ALA A 261 21.22 -12.36 8.89
CA ALA A 261 20.19 -12.70 9.87
C ALA A 261 20.57 -12.26 11.29
N ARG A 262 21.85 -12.44 11.66
CA ARG A 262 22.40 -11.96 12.95
C ARG A 262 22.38 -10.44 13.08
N LYS A 263 22.76 -9.71 12.02
CA LYS A 263 22.72 -8.22 12.03
C LYS A 263 21.30 -7.72 12.29
N ILE A 264 20.32 -8.24 11.55
CA ILE A 264 18.92 -7.87 11.75
C ILE A 264 18.46 -8.21 13.18
N SER A 265 18.79 -9.40 13.67
CA SER A 265 18.45 -9.81 15.04
C SER A 265 19.08 -8.91 16.09
N LEU A 266 20.32 -8.47 15.89
CA LEU A 266 21.04 -7.58 16.80
C LEU A 266 20.35 -6.20 16.88
N HIS A 267 20.07 -5.59 15.73
CA HIS A 267 19.35 -4.31 15.67
C HIS A 267 17.97 -4.41 16.32
N SER A 268 17.27 -5.51 16.04
CA SER A 268 15.96 -5.82 16.64
C SER A 268 16.04 -5.92 18.15
N LYS A 269 16.95 -6.74 18.71
CA LYS A 269 17.04 -6.94 20.16
C LYS A 269 17.50 -5.70 20.93
N LEU A 270 18.43 -4.94 20.37
CA LEU A 270 19.00 -3.78 21.06
C LEU A 270 18.14 -2.51 20.89
N GLY A 271 17.26 -2.45 19.90
CA GLY A 271 16.51 -1.22 19.60
C GLY A 271 17.36 -0.12 18.98
N HIS A 272 18.46 -0.47 18.33
CA HIS A 272 19.36 0.48 17.67
C HIS A 272 19.31 0.28 16.14
N PRO A 273 18.44 1.02 15.43
CA PRO A 273 18.40 0.94 13.97
C PRO A 273 19.68 1.52 13.38
N PRO A 274 20.27 0.92 12.34
CA PRO A 274 21.42 1.49 11.64
C PRO A 274 21.02 2.78 10.89
N ASP A 275 21.94 3.73 10.73
CA ASP A 275 21.71 5.01 10.05
C ASP A 275 21.04 4.88 8.67
N ARG A 276 21.35 3.80 7.94
CA ARG A 276 20.73 3.53 6.65
C ARG A 276 19.20 3.39 6.75
N TRP A 277 18.68 2.79 7.83
CA TRP A 277 17.24 2.63 8.07
C TRP A 277 16.54 3.96 8.37
N LEU A 278 17.30 5.01 8.70
CA LEU A 278 16.80 6.37 8.91
C LEU A 278 16.57 7.13 7.60
N ASN A 279 16.76 6.50 6.43
CA ASN A 279 16.49 7.13 5.14
C ASN A 279 15.37 6.37 4.43
N VAL A 280 14.37 7.11 3.96
CA VAL A 280 13.24 6.54 3.22
C VAL A 280 13.03 7.27 1.91
N LEU A 281 12.63 6.53 0.89
CA LEU A 281 12.24 7.09 -0.39
C LEU A 281 10.73 7.08 -0.55
N MET A 282 10.14 8.26 -0.60
CA MET A 282 8.73 8.48 -0.82
C MET A 282 8.41 8.55 -2.31
N VAL A 283 7.34 7.87 -2.71
CA VAL A 283 6.75 7.92 -4.05
C VAL A 283 5.31 8.36 -3.92
N MET A 284 4.91 9.37 -4.68
CA MET A 284 3.53 9.84 -4.71
C MET A 284 2.77 9.15 -5.85
N LEU A 285 1.64 8.51 -5.53
CA LEU A 285 0.77 7.85 -6.49
C LEU A 285 -0.58 8.56 -6.59
N GLU A 286 -1.09 8.71 -7.80
CA GLU A 286 -2.44 9.23 -8.05
C GLU A 286 -3.48 8.25 -7.48
N LYS A 287 -4.33 8.69 -6.54
CA LYS A 287 -5.47 7.87 -6.03
C LYS A 287 -6.55 7.73 -7.11
N LYS A 288 -6.80 8.81 -7.84
CA LYS A 288 -7.70 8.88 -9.00
C LYS A 288 -6.86 9.37 -10.18
N LEU A 289 -7.03 8.72 -11.33
CA LEU A 289 -6.26 9.04 -12.53
C LEU A 289 -6.41 10.52 -12.88
N SER A 290 -5.31 11.17 -13.21
CA SER A 290 -5.22 12.59 -13.59
C SER A 290 -5.58 13.58 -12.49
N VAL A 291 -5.72 13.15 -11.24
CA VAL A 291 -5.88 14.05 -10.08
C VAL A 291 -4.53 14.21 -9.39
N ARG A 292 -3.94 15.41 -9.51
CA ARG A 292 -2.59 15.73 -9.01
C ARG A 292 -2.57 16.64 -7.78
N LEU A 293 -3.73 16.88 -7.20
CA LEU A 293 -3.88 17.60 -5.94
C LEU A 293 -3.19 16.83 -4.80
N ILE A 294 -2.19 17.44 -4.14
CA ILE A 294 -1.31 16.76 -3.16
C ILE A 294 -2.08 16.01 -2.03
N PRO A 295 -3.12 16.60 -1.39
CA PRO A 295 -4.00 15.88 -0.47
C PRO A 295 -4.64 14.60 -1.03
N LYS A 296 -4.94 14.57 -2.33
CA LYS A 296 -5.54 13.44 -3.04
C LYS A 296 -4.50 12.45 -3.61
N LEU A 297 -3.20 12.70 -3.40
CA LEU A 297 -2.14 11.75 -3.70
C LEU A 297 -1.89 10.79 -2.52
N ARG A 298 -1.43 9.59 -2.86
CA ARG A 298 -1.04 8.55 -1.90
C ARG A 298 0.49 8.53 -1.78
N ALA A 299 0.99 8.86 -0.60
CA ALA A 299 2.40 8.68 -0.28
C ALA A 299 2.68 7.20 0.00
N ILE A 300 3.64 6.63 -0.72
CA ILE A 300 4.16 5.28 -0.47
C ILE A 300 5.64 5.42 -0.09
N LEU A 301 5.99 4.88 1.05
CA LEU A 301 7.33 4.91 1.61
C LEU A 301 8.06 3.60 1.33
N LEU A 302 9.10 3.70 0.52
CA LEU A 302 10.02 2.62 0.22
C LEU A 302 11.11 2.61 1.28
N LYS A 303 10.93 1.76 2.29
CA LYS A 303 11.96 1.47 3.29
C LYS A 303 13.11 0.66 2.68
N GLU A 304 14.26 0.71 3.34
CA GLU A 304 15.36 -0.21 3.09
C GLU A 304 14.88 -1.66 3.15
N ALA A 305 15.31 -2.49 2.20
CA ALA A 305 14.74 -3.83 2.00
C ALA A 305 14.84 -4.73 3.24
N ASP A 306 15.97 -4.67 3.97
CA ASP A 306 16.19 -5.41 5.21
C ASP A 306 15.42 -4.84 6.41
N HIS A 307 15.26 -3.51 6.49
CA HIS A 307 14.37 -2.86 7.46
C HIS A 307 12.92 -3.32 7.25
N ASN A 308 12.45 -3.29 6.00
CA ASN A 308 11.09 -3.71 5.69
C ASN A 308 10.89 -5.22 5.92
N LEU A 309 11.94 -6.03 5.74
CA LEU A 309 11.90 -7.45 6.12
C LEU A 309 11.83 -7.62 7.64
N HIS A 310 12.64 -6.91 8.41
CA HIS A 310 12.60 -6.90 9.88
C HIS A 310 11.18 -6.62 10.37
N ASP A 311 10.59 -5.55 9.89
CA ASP A 311 9.23 -5.11 10.24
C ASP A 311 8.17 -6.17 9.92
N GLY A 312 8.26 -6.77 8.73
CA GLY A 312 7.35 -7.86 8.34
C GLY A 312 7.57 -9.17 9.10
N PHE A 313 8.79 -9.43 9.55
CA PHE A 313 9.11 -10.61 10.36
C PHE A 313 8.57 -10.46 11.80
N VAL A 314 8.90 -9.36 12.48
CA VAL A 314 8.50 -9.12 13.86
C VAL A 314 7.00 -8.88 13.95
N PHE A 315 6.47 -7.87 13.26
CA PHE A 315 5.08 -7.46 13.42
C PHE A 315 4.14 -8.25 12.51
N GLY A 316 4.55 -8.53 11.27
CA GLY A 316 3.72 -9.27 10.33
C GLY A 316 3.63 -10.78 10.59
N SER A 317 4.66 -11.37 11.22
CA SER A 317 4.67 -12.80 11.54
C SER A 317 4.57 -13.04 13.04
N LEU A 318 5.61 -12.73 13.82
CA LEU A 318 5.66 -13.11 15.24
C LEU A 318 4.48 -12.53 16.04
N MET A 319 4.27 -11.21 15.94
CA MET A 319 3.19 -10.52 16.67
C MET A 319 1.80 -11.00 16.24
N LEU A 320 1.52 -11.08 14.94
CA LEU A 320 0.19 -11.48 14.50
C LEU A 320 -0.10 -12.97 14.73
N ASP A 321 0.91 -13.84 14.62
CA ASP A 321 0.71 -15.26 14.94
C ASP A 321 0.42 -15.40 16.45
N HIS A 322 1.16 -14.69 17.32
CA HIS A 322 0.87 -14.62 18.75
C HIS A 322 -0.52 -14.05 19.07
N ALA A 323 -0.89 -12.94 18.42
CA ALA A 323 -2.19 -12.31 18.61
C ALA A 323 -3.35 -13.22 18.19
N ARG A 324 -3.18 -14.03 17.14
CA ARG A 324 -4.18 -15.02 16.71
C ARG A 324 -4.30 -16.18 17.68
N GLU A 325 -3.17 -16.74 18.10
CA GLU A 325 -3.11 -17.87 19.04
C GLU A 325 -3.78 -17.54 20.38
N ASN A 326 -3.72 -16.27 20.80
CA ASN A 326 -4.32 -15.78 22.04
C ASN A 326 -5.69 -15.08 21.87
N GLY A 327 -6.29 -15.12 20.67
CA GLY A 327 -7.62 -14.53 20.43
C GLY A 327 -7.69 -13.00 20.59
N LEU A 328 -6.56 -12.30 20.38
CA LEU A 328 -6.45 -10.84 20.42
C LEU A 328 -6.88 -10.16 19.11
N VAL A 329 -7.18 -10.93 18.07
CA VAL A 329 -7.81 -10.42 16.84
C VAL A 329 -9.28 -10.87 16.84
N PRO A 330 -10.24 -9.94 16.95
CA PRO A 330 -11.65 -10.27 17.02
C PRO A 330 -12.17 -10.83 15.69
N GLU A 331 -13.22 -11.66 15.73
CA GLU A 331 -13.78 -12.29 14.53
C GLU A 331 -14.37 -11.28 13.53
N GLU A 332 -14.81 -10.12 14.02
CA GLU A 332 -15.31 -9.00 13.25
C GLU A 332 -14.21 -8.32 12.42
N GLN A 333 -12.94 -8.60 12.69
CA GLN A 333 -11.84 -8.17 11.84
C GLN A 333 -11.80 -9.02 10.56
N LEU A 334 -12.03 -8.37 9.43
CA LEU A 334 -12.13 -9.02 8.13
C LEU A 334 -10.84 -8.95 7.31
N ALA A 335 -9.92 -8.05 7.67
CA ALA A 335 -8.58 -7.96 7.08
C ALA A 335 -7.65 -9.07 7.61
N GLU A 336 -8.09 -10.33 7.51
CA GLU A 336 -7.49 -11.49 8.17
C GLU A 336 -7.23 -12.66 7.21
N LYS A 337 -6.34 -13.59 7.59
CA LYS A 337 -6.03 -14.79 6.80
C LYS A 337 -7.31 -15.59 6.53
N ALA A 338 -7.44 -16.10 5.31
CA ALA A 338 -8.58 -16.90 4.83
C ALA A 338 -9.95 -16.18 4.83
N LYS A 339 -9.98 -14.85 5.01
CA LYS A 339 -11.15 -14.02 4.75
C LYS A 339 -10.95 -13.19 3.49
N THR A 340 -12.05 -12.81 2.88
CA THR A 340 -12.13 -12.02 1.65
C THR A 340 -12.98 -10.78 1.87
N ALA A 341 -12.87 -9.83 0.95
CA ALA A 341 -13.73 -8.65 0.95
C ALA A 341 -15.22 -9.01 0.73
N GLU A 342 -15.50 -10.09 -0.01
CA GLU A 342 -16.86 -10.59 -0.24
C GLU A 342 -17.51 -11.09 1.05
N ASP A 343 -16.75 -11.69 1.97
CA ASP A 343 -17.25 -12.08 3.29
C ASP A 343 -17.77 -10.87 4.08
N GLY A 344 -17.09 -9.73 3.98
CA GLY A 344 -17.53 -8.48 4.60
C GLY A 344 -18.81 -7.93 4.02
N VAL A 345 -18.94 -8.01 2.69
CA VAL A 345 -20.18 -7.63 1.99
C VAL A 345 -21.32 -8.57 2.40
N TRP A 346 -21.06 -9.87 2.45
CA TRP A 346 -22.04 -10.88 2.84
C TRP A 346 -22.56 -10.67 4.27
N ILE A 347 -21.67 -10.40 5.23
CA ILE A 347 -22.08 -10.08 6.61
C ILE A 347 -22.99 -8.84 6.64
N LYS A 348 -22.68 -7.81 5.84
CA LYS A 348 -23.52 -6.60 5.75
C LYS A 348 -24.91 -6.93 5.18
N VAL A 349 -24.98 -7.72 4.11
CA VAL A 349 -26.25 -8.15 3.50
C VAL A 349 -27.06 -8.99 4.49
N LEU A 350 -26.47 -10.03 5.08
CA LEU A 350 -27.16 -10.89 6.04
C LEU A 350 -27.68 -10.13 7.27
N LYS A 351 -26.94 -9.13 7.77
CA LYS A 351 -27.42 -8.27 8.87
C LYS A 351 -28.65 -7.47 8.46
N ALA A 352 -28.64 -6.92 7.25
CA ALA A 352 -29.80 -6.21 6.72
C ALA A 352 -31.00 -7.15 6.57
N ASP A 353 -30.80 -8.34 5.99
CA ASP A 353 -31.83 -9.36 5.80
C ASP A 353 -32.41 -9.82 7.14
N TYR A 354 -31.57 -10.08 8.12
CA TYR A 354 -31.96 -10.48 9.46
C TYR A 354 -32.84 -9.41 10.14
N ALA A 355 -32.43 -8.13 10.07
CA ALA A 355 -33.22 -7.04 10.61
C ALA A 355 -34.58 -6.87 9.89
N ARG A 356 -34.64 -7.11 8.57
CA ARG A 356 -35.90 -7.13 7.82
C ARG A 356 -36.80 -8.27 8.29
N LEU A 357 -36.26 -9.49 8.43
CA LEU A 357 -36.99 -10.68 8.89
C LEU A 357 -37.51 -10.55 10.33
N LYS A 358 -36.68 -10.05 11.24
CA LYS A 358 -37.04 -9.84 12.66
C LYS A 358 -37.88 -8.60 12.90
N ARG A 359 -38.01 -7.76 11.88
CA ARG A 359 -38.66 -6.45 11.94
C ARG A 359 -38.00 -5.49 12.94
N GLU A 360 -36.69 -5.60 13.11
CA GLU A 360 -35.88 -4.77 14.01
C GLU A 360 -35.37 -3.51 13.29
N ALA A 361 -35.25 -2.39 14.02
CA ALA A 361 -34.63 -1.19 13.49
C ALA A 361 -33.14 -1.46 13.22
N LEU A 362 -32.63 -1.05 12.05
CA LEU A 362 -31.22 -1.17 11.68
C LEU A 362 -30.65 0.15 11.14
N GLY A 363 -29.52 0.59 11.67
CA GLY A 363 -28.68 1.62 11.07
C GLY A 363 -27.41 1.01 10.50
N ILE A 364 -26.97 1.46 9.32
CA ILE A 364 -25.67 1.10 8.76
C ILE A 364 -24.84 2.36 8.60
N ILE A 365 -23.74 2.45 9.35
CA ILE A 365 -22.81 3.56 9.30
C ILE A 365 -21.58 3.13 8.49
N ALA A 366 -21.30 3.87 7.42
CA ALA A 366 -20.07 3.71 6.64
C ALA A 366 -19.07 4.79 7.07
N ALA A 367 -18.28 4.49 8.10
CA ALA A 367 -17.19 5.36 8.56
C ALA A 367 -15.86 4.87 7.98
N ASP A 368 -15.09 5.79 7.40
CA ASP A 368 -13.70 5.54 6.99
C ASP A 368 -12.74 6.26 7.93
N ALA A 369 -11.71 5.55 8.38
CA ALA A 369 -10.66 6.16 9.19
C ALA A 369 -9.75 6.97 8.28
N ALA A 370 -9.97 8.29 8.24
CA ALA A 370 -9.16 9.20 7.46
C ALA A 370 -7.67 8.99 7.77
N ASN A 371 -6.85 8.84 6.72
CA ASN A 371 -5.39 8.67 6.82
C ASN A 371 -4.95 7.63 7.88
N CYS A 372 -5.67 6.50 7.98
CA CYS A 372 -5.51 5.49 9.04
C CYS A 372 -4.06 5.05 9.32
N TYR A 373 -3.22 4.90 8.29
CA TYR A 373 -1.81 4.54 8.47
C TYR A 373 -0.93 5.73 8.88
N ASP A 374 -1.26 6.93 8.43
CA ASP A 374 -0.42 8.13 8.61
C ASP A 374 -0.71 8.81 9.96
N MET A 375 -1.90 8.60 10.54
CA MET A 375 -2.34 9.21 11.80
C MET A 375 -2.36 8.25 12.98
N VAL A 376 -1.47 7.25 13.00
CA VAL A 376 -1.28 6.36 14.16
C VAL A 376 -0.37 7.01 15.18
N ASN A 377 -0.90 7.31 16.37
CA ASN A 377 -0.12 7.82 17.49
C ASN A 377 0.87 6.75 18.00
N HIS A 378 2.17 7.08 17.99
CA HIS A 378 3.23 6.13 18.34
C HIS A 378 3.25 5.71 19.80
N LEU A 379 2.74 6.56 20.71
CA LEU A 379 2.72 6.24 22.13
C LEU A 379 1.72 5.13 22.43
N ILE A 380 0.48 5.28 21.93
CA ILE A 380 -0.56 4.23 22.03
C ILE A 380 -0.08 2.94 21.37
N LEU A 381 0.52 3.05 20.18
CA LEU A 381 1.06 1.90 19.47
C LEU A 381 2.16 1.20 20.28
N ALA A 382 3.11 1.94 20.86
CA ALA A 382 4.20 1.35 21.64
C ALA A 382 3.69 0.61 22.88
N LEU A 383 2.75 1.21 23.63
CA LEU A 383 2.12 0.59 24.79
C LEU A 383 1.36 -0.69 24.39
N LEU A 384 0.57 -0.63 23.31
CA LEU A 384 -0.18 -1.78 22.80
C LEU A 384 0.74 -2.91 22.34
N LEU A 385 1.77 -2.61 21.55
CA LEU A 385 2.73 -3.61 21.08
C LEU A 385 3.43 -4.30 22.26
N ARG A 386 3.80 -3.53 23.29
CA ARG A 386 4.41 -4.08 24.50
C ARG A 386 3.41 -4.94 25.28
N ALA A 387 2.16 -4.52 25.40
CA ALA A 387 1.08 -5.27 26.05
C ALA A 387 0.80 -6.61 25.37
N ILE A 388 0.91 -6.69 24.04
CA ILE A 388 0.75 -7.93 23.26
C ILE A 388 1.92 -8.93 23.50
N GLY A 389 3.01 -8.49 24.14
CA GLY A 389 4.18 -9.34 24.42
C GLY A 389 5.40 -9.08 23.53
N ILE A 390 5.38 -8.03 22.70
CA ILE A 390 6.56 -7.69 21.89
C ILE A 390 7.64 -7.05 22.78
N PRO A 391 8.90 -7.50 22.72
CA PRO A 391 9.98 -6.90 23.50
C PRO A 391 10.22 -5.43 23.12
N PHE A 392 10.85 -4.67 24.04
CA PHE A 392 11.15 -3.26 23.81
C PHE A 392 12.03 -3.02 22.58
N GLY A 393 13.09 -3.83 22.41
CA GLY A 393 14.06 -3.66 21.33
C GLY A 393 13.40 -3.50 19.94
N PRO A 394 12.60 -4.47 19.47
CA PRO A 394 11.97 -4.37 18.16
C PRO A 394 11.04 -3.17 18.01
N ILE A 395 10.31 -2.79 19.07
CA ILE A 395 9.43 -1.63 19.08
C ILE A 395 10.25 -0.35 18.93
N ILE A 396 11.31 -0.18 19.74
CA ILE A 396 12.23 0.96 19.65
C ILE A 396 12.88 1.00 18.28
N SER A 397 13.38 -0.13 17.77
CA SER A 397 14.03 -0.18 16.45
C SER A 397 13.12 0.34 15.35
N MET A 398 11.82 0.00 15.38
CA MET A 398 10.85 0.51 14.40
C MET A 398 10.52 1.98 14.65
N LEU A 399 10.09 2.35 15.86
CA LEU A 399 9.58 3.70 16.13
C LEU A 399 10.68 4.76 16.12
N LEU A 400 11.87 4.46 16.64
CA LEU A 400 13.03 5.35 16.57
C LEU A 400 13.45 5.59 15.12
N SER A 401 13.39 4.56 14.27
CA SER A 401 13.69 4.73 12.86
C SER A 401 12.73 5.69 12.17
N ILE A 402 11.44 5.68 12.53
CA ILE A 402 10.41 6.57 12.00
C ILE A 402 10.59 7.99 12.54
N LYS A 403 10.85 8.12 13.85
CA LYS A 403 11.08 9.39 14.53
C LYS A 403 12.24 10.19 13.93
N LEU A 404 13.33 9.50 13.58
CA LEU A 404 14.55 10.11 13.02
C LEU A 404 14.62 10.00 11.47
N MET A 405 13.52 9.62 10.82
CA MET A 405 13.53 9.28 9.40
C MET A 405 13.69 10.52 8.51
N ARG A 406 14.61 10.48 7.55
CA ARG A 406 14.78 11.48 6.49
C ARG A 406 14.00 11.04 5.25
N TYR A 407 13.04 11.87 4.84
CA TYR A 407 12.11 11.57 3.76
C TYR A 407 12.59 12.22 2.45
N TYR A 408 13.11 11.39 1.55
CA TYR A 408 13.44 11.77 0.18
C TYR A 408 12.25 11.52 -0.74
N LEU A 409 12.13 12.26 -1.83
CA LEU A 409 11.02 12.14 -2.77
C LEU A 409 11.51 11.66 -4.13
N ARG A 410 10.82 10.68 -4.72
CA ARG A 410 11.00 10.29 -6.13
C ARG A 410 9.87 10.86 -6.98
N THR A 411 10.25 11.66 -7.96
CA THR A 411 9.37 12.30 -8.95
C THR A 411 9.77 11.85 -10.35
N GLY A 412 9.10 12.38 -11.39
CA GLY A 412 9.53 12.16 -12.77
C GLY A 412 10.85 12.85 -13.14
N PHE A 413 11.32 13.81 -12.33
CA PHE A 413 12.64 14.44 -12.48
C PHE A 413 13.78 13.59 -11.91
N GLY A 414 13.46 12.66 -11.01
CA GLY A 414 14.44 11.80 -10.34
C GLY A 414 14.18 11.74 -8.84
N GLU A 415 15.24 11.50 -8.08
CA GLU A 415 15.22 11.50 -6.62
C GLU A 415 15.68 12.86 -6.09
N SER A 416 14.95 13.39 -5.12
CA SER A 416 15.27 14.68 -4.51
C SER A 416 16.63 14.63 -3.81
N LYS A 417 17.37 15.74 -3.88
CA LYS A 417 18.62 15.92 -3.13
C LYS A 417 18.38 16.36 -1.69
N ARG A 418 17.28 17.08 -1.46
CA ARG A 418 16.80 17.50 -0.14
C ARG A 418 15.84 16.46 0.41
N ALA A 419 15.82 16.36 1.74
CA ALA A 419 14.88 15.52 2.48
C ALA A 419 14.09 16.38 3.46
N MET A 420 12.87 15.96 3.79
CA MET A 420 12.17 16.44 4.96
C MET A 420 12.70 15.67 6.18
N CYS A 421 13.15 16.39 7.19
CA CYS A 421 13.56 15.82 8.47
C CYS A 421 12.52 16.17 9.54
N PRO A 422 12.03 15.20 10.33
CA PRO A 422 11.13 15.46 11.47
C PRO A 422 11.72 16.43 12.49
N GLU A 423 13.05 16.47 12.61
CA GLU A 423 13.80 17.38 13.49
C GLU A 423 13.57 18.87 13.17
N ASP A 424 13.14 19.18 11.94
CA ASP A 424 12.86 20.56 11.50
C ASP A 424 11.48 21.07 11.97
N SER A 425 10.70 20.24 12.68
CA SER A 425 9.34 20.57 13.15
C SER A 425 9.23 20.50 14.67
N THR A 426 8.38 21.36 15.23
CA THR A 426 7.97 21.29 16.63
C THR A 426 6.98 20.15 16.90
N ARG A 427 6.31 19.64 15.87
CA ARG A 427 5.34 18.53 15.98
C ARG A 427 5.99 17.22 15.54
N ARG A 428 5.79 16.14 16.31
CA ARG A 428 6.38 14.85 15.97
C ARG A 428 5.66 14.22 14.76
N CYS A 429 6.44 13.62 13.88
CA CYS A 429 5.91 12.79 12.80
C CYS A 429 5.49 11.43 13.35
N HIS A 430 4.28 11.02 13.01
CA HIS A 430 3.64 9.78 13.43
C HIS A 430 3.29 8.88 12.24
N GLY A 431 2.53 7.82 12.50
CA GLY A 431 2.09 6.88 11.47
C GLY A 431 3.00 5.67 11.31
N LEU A 432 2.55 4.72 10.49
CA LEU A 432 3.17 3.40 10.31
C LEU A 432 3.98 3.29 9.01
N ASN A 433 4.09 4.39 8.27
CA ASN A 433 4.74 4.50 6.98
C ASN A 433 4.15 3.55 5.93
N GLN A 434 3.19 4.04 5.15
CA GLN A 434 2.49 3.22 4.17
C GLN A 434 3.43 2.65 3.10
N GLY A 435 3.51 1.32 2.99
CA GLY A 435 4.55 0.61 2.22
C GLY A 435 5.48 -0.24 3.12
N SER A 436 5.48 0.05 4.42
CA SER A 436 6.02 -0.81 5.46
C SER A 436 5.21 -2.11 5.60
N ARG A 437 5.89 -3.24 5.80
CA ARG A 437 5.29 -4.53 6.13
C ARG A 437 4.79 -4.59 7.58
N ALA A 438 5.15 -3.63 8.44
CA ALA A 438 4.56 -3.47 9.76
C ALA A 438 3.25 -2.66 9.75
N ALA A 439 2.97 -1.89 8.68
CA ALA A 439 1.80 -1.01 8.70
C ALA A 439 0.46 -1.76 8.78
N PRO A 440 0.16 -2.73 7.89
CA PRO A 440 -1.05 -3.55 8.03
C PRO A 440 -1.19 -4.28 9.37
N PRO A 441 -0.19 -5.06 9.86
CA PRO A 441 -0.34 -5.81 11.11
C PRO A 441 -0.51 -4.92 12.35
N CYS A 442 0.21 -3.79 12.43
CA CYS A 442 0.03 -2.85 13.52
C CYS A 442 -1.35 -2.19 13.49
N TRP A 443 -1.88 -1.87 12.30
CA TRP A 443 -3.24 -1.38 12.16
C TRP A 443 -4.30 -2.43 12.56
N THR A 444 -4.07 -3.70 12.25
CA THR A 444 -4.94 -4.80 12.68
C THR A 444 -5.08 -4.82 14.21
N VAL A 445 -3.98 -4.75 14.96
CA VAL A 445 -4.06 -4.79 16.43
C VAL A 445 -4.63 -3.49 17.02
N ILE A 446 -4.35 -2.33 16.42
CA ILE A 446 -4.96 -1.05 16.84
C ILE A 446 -6.47 -1.07 16.61
N SER A 447 -6.94 -1.44 15.43
CA SER A 447 -8.38 -1.52 15.17
C SER A 447 -9.06 -2.59 16.03
N SER A 448 -8.35 -3.68 16.36
CA SER A 448 -8.82 -4.70 17.30
C SER A 448 -9.04 -4.12 18.70
N ILE A 449 -8.10 -3.31 19.23
CA ILE A 449 -8.28 -2.71 20.56
C ILE A 449 -9.44 -1.72 20.59
N SER A 450 -9.65 -0.95 19.51
CA SER A 450 -10.82 -0.08 19.40
C SER A 450 -12.12 -0.87 19.50
N LEU A 451 -12.20 -2.04 18.86
CA LEU A 451 -13.35 -2.94 18.99
C LEU A 451 -13.50 -3.49 20.43
N TYR A 452 -12.43 -3.95 21.09
CA TYR A 452 -12.52 -4.43 22.47
C TYR A 452 -12.98 -3.34 23.44
N SER A 453 -12.44 -2.12 23.30
CA SER A 453 -12.75 -0.98 24.16
C SER A 453 -14.22 -0.54 24.11
N THR A 454 -14.97 -0.97 23.08
CA THR A 454 -16.40 -0.65 22.90
C THR A 454 -17.33 -1.78 23.33
N ARG A 455 -16.84 -2.99 23.63
CA ARG A 455 -17.65 -4.14 24.07
C ARG A 455 -18.10 -4.10 25.54
N GLY A 456 -17.43 -3.30 26.38
CA GLY A 456 -17.65 -3.28 27.84
C GLY A 456 -18.83 -2.42 28.32
N ASP A 457 -19.29 -1.48 27.49
CA ASP A 457 -20.63 -0.92 27.67
C ASP A 457 -21.60 -1.95 27.11
N SER A 458 -22.69 -2.23 27.82
CA SER A 458 -23.79 -3.06 27.34
C SER A 458 -24.36 -2.55 26.01
N PHE A 459 -23.70 -2.92 24.92
CA PHE A 459 -24.27 -3.23 23.62
C PHE A 459 -24.11 -4.74 23.51
N GLY A 460 -25.22 -5.48 23.59
CA GLY A 460 -25.23 -6.91 23.29
C GLY A 460 -24.70 -7.19 21.87
N PRO A 461 -24.67 -8.45 21.39
CA PRO A 461 -24.22 -8.76 20.04
C PRO A 461 -25.08 -8.00 19.01
N GLY A 462 -24.59 -6.84 18.60
CA GLY A 462 -25.33 -5.82 17.87
C GLY A 462 -24.37 -4.66 17.61
N PRO A 463 -24.12 -4.28 16.36
CA PRO A 463 -23.24 -3.16 16.05
C PRO A 463 -23.90 -1.85 16.48
N ALA A 464 -23.22 -1.07 17.33
CA ALA A 464 -23.40 0.37 17.56
C ALA A 464 -24.84 0.93 17.40
N ASP A 465 -25.62 0.85 18.48
CA ASP A 465 -26.90 1.56 18.60
C ASP A 465 -26.68 2.90 19.34
N SER A 466 -26.36 3.96 18.59
CA SER A 466 -26.70 5.33 19.01
C SER A 466 -26.73 6.27 17.80
N GLY A 467 -27.86 6.24 17.08
CA GLY A 467 -28.41 7.27 16.16
C GLY A 467 -27.54 7.81 15.02
N THR A 468 -27.96 7.90 13.76
CA THR A 468 -29.30 7.78 13.17
C THR A 468 -29.21 7.33 11.70
N GLY A 469 -29.81 6.19 11.40
CA GLY A 469 -30.94 6.16 10.48
C GLY A 469 -32.07 5.62 11.32
N VAL A 470 -32.90 6.49 11.91
CA VAL A 470 -34.03 6.01 12.71
C VAL A 470 -35.01 5.36 11.76
N ASN A 471 -34.98 4.03 11.71
CA ASN A 471 -36.08 3.20 11.23
C ASN A 471 -37.26 3.40 12.17
N ARG A 472 -37.99 4.51 12.04
CA ARG A 472 -39.34 4.55 12.58
C ARG A 472 -40.21 3.79 11.58
N ARG A 473 -40.72 2.63 11.97
CA ARG A 473 -41.66 1.86 11.17
C ARG A 473 -43.05 2.30 11.60
N LEU A 474 -43.82 2.87 10.68
CA LEU A 474 -45.19 3.28 10.95
C LEU A 474 -46.11 2.23 10.33
N TRP A 475 -47.09 1.78 11.11
CA TRP A 475 -48.26 1.11 10.57
C TRP A 475 -49.11 2.18 9.91
N ASP A 476 -49.54 1.96 8.68
CA ASP A 476 -50.70 2.68 8.18
C ASP A 476 -51.99 2.05 8.71
N ASP A 477 -53.09 2.80 8.60
CA ASP A 477 -54.41 2.38 9.06
C ASP A 477 -54.96 1.16 8.28
N THR A 478 -54.25 0.71 7.23
CA THR A 478 -54.58 -0.46 6.40
C THR A 478 -53.79 -1.72 6.77
N GLY A 479 -52.83 -1.63 7.69
CA GLY A 479 -51.99 -2.77 8.07
C GLY A 479 -50.80 -3.00 7.15
N ASP A 480 -50.56 -2.08 6.21
CA ASP A 480 -49.48 -2.11 5.23
C ASP A 480 -48.24 -1.35 5.72
N TRP A 481 -47.08 -1.77 5.20
CA TRP A 481 -45.77 -1.39 5.72
C TRP A 481 -45.09 -0.33 4.85
N HIS A 482 -44.60 0.73 5.48
CA HIS A 482 -43.82 1.77 4.79
C HIS A 482 -42.54 2.15 5.56
N TYR A 483 -41.47 2.40 4.81
CA TYR A 483 -40.23 2.98 5.37
C TYR A 483 -40.47 4.46 5.67
N ASN A 484 -40.18 4.92 6.88
CA ASN A 484 -40.25 6.35 7.20
C ASN A 484 -39.17 7.11 6.42
N SER A 485 -39.57 8.20 5.77
CA SER A 485 -38.63 9.03 5.02
C SER A 485 -37.79 9.82 6.01
N LEU A 486 -36.49 9.50 6.08
CA LEU A 486 -35.52 10.18 6.93
C LEU A 486 -35.29 11.66 6.57
N LEU A 487 -35.89 12.14 5.48
CA LEU A 487 -35.58 13.43 4.86
C LEU A 487 -36.66 14.49 5.04
N ALA A 488 -37.80 14.19 5.67
CA ALA A 488 -38.95 15.10 5.68
C ALA A 488 -39.20 15.90 6.97
N ASP A 489 -39.01 15.36 8.18
CA ASP A 489 -39.70 15.97 9.35
C ASP A 489 -38.89 16.37 10.59
N ASP A 490 -37.66 15.86 10.85
CA ASP A 490 -37.13 15.96 12.23
C ASP A 490 -35.90 16.89 12.45
N GLY A 491 -35.31 17.48 11.41
CA GLY A 491 -34.25 18.51 11.57
C GLY A 491 -32.97 18.13 12.34
N HIS A 492 -32.75 16.84 12.64
CA HIS A 492 -31.59 16.36 13.39
C HIS A 492 -30.42 16.03 12.46
N GLU A 493 -29.46 16.94 12.37
CA GLU A 493 -28.19 16.75 11.65
C GLU A 493 -27.21 15.92 12.48
N LEU A 494 -26.83 14.74 11.98
CA LEU A 494 -25.71 13.99 12.56
C LEU A 494 -24.40 14.61 12.16
N THR A 495 -23.50 14.80 13.11
CA THR A 495 -22.17 15.30 12.83
C THR A 495 -21.07 14.43 13.44
N VAL A 496 -19.96 14.30 12.72
CA VAL A 496 -18.72 13.74 13.24
C VAL A 496 -17.71 14.84 13.55
N PRO A 497 -16.95 14.74 14.65
CA PRO A 497 -15.87 15.69 14.92
C PRO A 497 -14.72 15.48 13.92
N THR A 498 -14.28 16.56 13.28
CA THR A 498 -13.11 16.61 12.39
C THR A 498 -12.11 17.64 12.91
N ARG A 499 -10.92 17.73 12.28
CA ARG A 499 -9.89 18.71 12.67
C ARG A 499 -10.36 20.15 12.49
N GLU A 500 -11.24 20.39 11.51
CA GLU A 500 -11.77 21.71 11.16
C GLU A 500 -13.11 22.01 11.85
N GLY A 501 -13.66 21.07 12.63
CA GLY A 501 -14.87 21.27 13.41
C GLY A 501 -15.77 20.04 13.46
N ARG A 502 -16.99 20.16 12.93
CA ARG A 502 -17.97 19.08 12.85
C ARG A 502 -18.45 18.99 11.41
N GLU A 503 -18.39 17.80 10.82
CA GLU A 503 -18.90 17.54 9.48
C GLU A 503 -20.20 16.77 9.55
N ALA A 504 -21.18 17.15 8.73
CA ALA A 504 -22.46 16.47 8.61
C ALA A 504 -22.27 15.09 7.96
N ILE A 505 -23.02 14.10 8.45
CA ILE A 505 -23.05 12.77 7.85
C ILE A 505 -24.16 12.74 6.80
N ASP A 506 -23.82 12.40 5.56
CA ASP A 506 -24.81 12.19 4.52
C ASP A 506 -25.75 11.02 4.88
N LEU A 507 -27.06 11.31 4.92
CA LEU A 507 -28.10 10.32 5.14
C LEU A 507 -28.64 9.82 3.81
N PHE A 508 -28.79 8.50 3.67
CA PHE A 508 -29.26 7.88 2.43
C PHE A 508 -30.55 7.05 2.65
N PRO A 509 -31.48 7.05 1.69
CA PRO A 509 -32.63 6.15 1.71
C PRO A 509 -32.23 4.67 1.67
N VAL A 510 -33.08 3.80 2.22
CA VAL A 510 -32.83 2.35 2.33
C VAL A 510 -32.72 1.60 1.01
N HIS A 511 -33.25 2.17 -0.08
CA HIS A 511 -33.20 1.59 -1.42
C HIS A 511 -31.96 2.00 -2.21
N VAL A 512 -31.19 2.98 -1.72
CA VAL A 512 -29.97 3.43 -2.39
C VAL A 512 -28.80 2.55 -1.98
N GLY A 513 -28.20 1.89 -2.97
CA GLY A 513 -26.99 1.12 -2.79
C GLY A 513 -25.78 2.02 -2.55
N LYS A 514 -24.95 1.66 -1.56
CA LYS A 514 -23.66 2.32 -1.34
C LYS A 514 -22.51 1.36 -1.56
N GLU A 515 -21.50 1.83 -2.27
CA GLU A 515 -20.28 1.08 -2.54
C GLU A 515 -19.52 0.85 -1.24
N THR A 516 -19.25 -0.41 -0.93
CA THR A 516 -18.40 -0.81 0.18
C THR A 516 -17.57 -2.00 -0.30
N LEU A 517 -16.25 -1.91 -0.18
CA LEU A 517 -15.32 -2.94 -0.67
C LEU A 517 -15.52 -3.30 -2.16
N GLY A 518 -15.96 -2.34 -2.99
CA GLY A 518 -16.18 -2.54 -4.43
C GLY A 518 -17.52 -3.17 -4.81
N VAL A 519 -18.42 -3.39 -3.84
CA VAL A 519 -19.78 -3.91 -4.07
C VAL A 519 -20.80 -2.88 -3.59
N PHE A 520 -21.85 -2.65 -4.39
CA PHE A 520 -22.95 -1.76 -4.01
C PHE A 520 -24.01 -2.60 -3.32
N THR A 521 -24.39 -2.24 -2.11
CA THR A 521 -25.46 -2.93 -1.36
C THR A 521 -26.44 -1.95 -0.78
N ALA A 522 -27.73 -2.25 -0.95
CA ALA A 522 -28.85 -1.48 -0.41
C ALA A 522 -29.43 -2.16 0.85
N PRO A 523 -29.74 -1.41 1.92
CA PRO A 523 -30.35 -1.96 3.13
C PRO A 523 -31.69 -2.70 2.94
N ASP A 524 -32.47 -2.37 1.92
CA ASP A 524 -33.73 -3.04 1.59
C ASP A 524 -33.55 -4.40 0.88
N GLY A 525 -32.33 -4.72 0.44
CA GLY A 525 -32.00 -5.96 -0.24
C GLY A 525 -32.10 -5.90 -1.77
N ASN A 526 -32.25 -4.73 -2.40
CA ASN A 526 -32.16 -4.65 -3.86
C ASN A 526 -30.70 -4.65 -4.36
N SER A 527 -30.49 -5.04 -5.63
CA SER A 527 -29.16 -5.17 -6.25
C SER A 527 -28.94 -4.24 -7.45
N GLN A 528 -29.84 -3.27 -7.69
CA GLN A 528 -29.91 -2.50 -8.93
C GLN A 528 -28.63 -1.71 -9.21
N ASP A 529 -28.11 -1.00 -8.21
CA ASP A 529 -26.91 -0.16 -8.35
C ASP A 529 -25.66 -1.01 -8.68
N HIS A 530 -25.54 -2.21 -8.11
CA HIS A 530 -24.40 -3.08 -8.40
C HIS A 530 -24.49 -3.68 -9.80
N LEU A 531 -25.68 -4.15 -10.20
CA LEU A 531 -25.90 -4.69 -11.55
C LEU A 531 -25.64 -3.62 -12.61
N ALA A 532 -26.11 -2.38 -12.39
CA ALA A 532 -25.81 -1.25 -13.26
C ALA A 532 -24.30 -1.00 -13.38
N LYS A 533 -23.55 -1.11 -12.26
CA LYS A 533 -22.09 -0.95 -12.27
C LYS A 533 -21.37 -2.07 -13.02
N ILE A 534 -21.85 -3.31 -12.92
CA ILE A 534 -21.32 -4.45 -13.68
C ILE A 534 -21.55 -4.23 -15.19
N VAL A 535 -22.74 -3.80 -15.59
CA VAL A 535 -23.07 -3.50 -17.00
C VAL A 535 -22.16 -2.38 -17.54
N ASP A 536 -21.94 -1.31 -16.78
CA ASP A 536 -21.01 -0.22 -17.14
C ASP A 536 -19.58 -0.72 -17.36
N LYS A 537 -19.12 -1.65 -16.50
CA LYS A 537 -17.79 -2.28 -16.64
C LYS A 537 -17.66 -3.07 -17.94
N VAL A 538 -18.68 -3.87 -18.30
CA VAL A 538 -18.70 -4.61 -19.58
C VAL A 538 -18.71 -3.65 -20.75
N LYS A 539 -19.59 -2.65 -20.76
CA LYS A 539 -19.67 -1.63 -21.83
C LYS A 539 -18.32 -0.94 -22.04
N THR A 540 -17.68 -0.51 -20.95
CA THR A 540 -16.35 0.11 -20.98
C THR A 540 -15.30 -0.82 -21.57
N TRP A 541 -15.30 -2.11 -21.20
CA TRP A 541 -14.36 -3.08 -21.76
C TRP A 541 -14.60 -3.34 -23.24
N VAL A 542 -15.86 -3.49 -23.67
CA VAL A 542 -16.24 -3.67 -25.10
C VAL A 542 -15.80 -2.45 -25.93
N ALA A 543 -16.00 -1.24 -25.43
CA ALA A 543 -15.53 -0.01 -26.08
C ALA A 543 -14.00 0.03 -26.22
N ARG A 544 -13.26 -0.48 -25.22
CA ARG A 544 -11.79 -0.56 -25.27
C ARG A 544 -11.28 -1.57 -26.30
N ILE A 545 -11.84 -2.78 -26.35
CA ILE A 545 -11.37 -3.79 -27.31
C ILE A 545 -11.73 -3.44 -28.75
N SER A 546 -12.87 -2.76 -28.97
CA SER A 546 -13.31 -2.33 -30.30
C SER A 546 -12.38 -1.25 -30.87
N THR A 547 -11.87 -0.35 -30.03
CA THR A 547 -10.91 0.70 -30.41
C THR A 547 -9.48 0.18 -30.52
N GLY A 548 -9.04 -0.70 -29.63
CA GLY A 548 -7.64 -1.14 -29.54
C GLY A 548 -7.19 -2.22 -30.53
N ARG A 549 -8.11 -2.84 -31.30
CA ARG A 549 -7.83 -3.82 -32.38
C ARG A 549 -6.85 -4.94 -31.98
N LEU A 550 -7.15 -5.64 -30.89
CA LEU A 550 -6.38 -6.82 -30.47
C LEU A 550 -6.75 -8.07 -31.28
N PRO A 551 -5.83 -9.04 -31.46
CA PRO A 551 -6.17 -10.36 -31.99
C PRO A 551 -7.22 -11.08 -31.14
N ALA A 552 -8.09 -11.88 -31.76
CA ALA A 552 -9.16 -12.60 -31.06
C ALA A 552 -8.63 -13.46 -29.89
N SER A 553 -7.48 -14.13 -30.05
CA SER A 553 -6.85 -14.92 -28.97
C SER A 553 -6.46 -14.06 -27.76
N TYR A 554 -6.10 -12.80 -27.96
CA TYR A 554 -5.75 -11.88 -26.87
C TYR A 554 -7.02 -11.34 -26.21
N ASN A 555 -8.06 -11.06 -27.00
CA ASN A 555 -9.38 -10.69 -26.48
C ASN A 555 -9.97 -11.81 -25.62
N TRP A 556 -9.84 -13.08 -26.02
CA TRP A 556 -10.24 -14.23 -25.19
C TRP A 556 -9.51 -14.27 -23.85
N ASN A 557 -8.19 -14.07 -23.84
CA ASN A 557 -7.42 -14.01 -22.60
C ASN A 557 -7.89 -12.84 -21.70
N SER A 558 -8.13 -11.65 -22.27
CA SER A 558 -8.65 -10.51 -21.51
C SER A 558 -10.07 -10.76 -20.99
N TYR A 559 -10.94 -11.36 -21.80
CA TYR A 559 -12.30 -11.72 -21.43
C TYR A 559 -12.32 -12.62 -20.19
N ILE A 560 -11.55 -13.72 -20.22
CA ILE A 560 -11.51 -14.71 -19.13
C ILE A 560 -10.85 -14.12 -17.87
N TYR A 561 -9.66 -13.54 -18.00
CA TYR A 561 -8.83 -13.21 -16.83
C TYR A 561 -8.94 -11.75 -16.35
N GLN A 562 -9.59 -10.85 -17.10
CA GLN A 562 -9.80 -9.46 -16.69
C GLN A 562 -11.28 -9.13 -16.53
N LEU A 563 -12.05 -9.27 -17.62
CA LEU A 563 -13.47 -8.90 -17.57
C LEU A 563 -14.23 -9.82 -16.61
N TRP A 564 -14.16 -11.13 -16.82
CA TRP A 564 -14.95 -12.09 -16.06
C TRP A 564 -14.58 -12.14 -14.59
N MET A 565 -13.29 -11.98 -14.27
CA MET A 565 -12.83 -11.81 -12.88
C MET A 565 -13.43 -10.58 -12.22
N GLY A 566 -13.54 -9.46 -12.96
CA GLY A 566 -14.13 -8.22 -12.45
C GLY A 566 -15.66 -8.19 -12.42
N VAL A 567 -16.32 -9.00 -13.25
CA VAL A 567 -17.78 -9.20 -13.25
C VAL A 567 -18.18 -10.09 -12.09
N ARG A 568 -17.50 -11.22 -11.89
CA ARG A 568 -17.85 -12.20 -10.84
C ARG A 568 -17.74 -11.64 -9.44
N TYR A 569 -16.83 -10.69 -9.23
CA TYR A 569 -16.59 -10.07 -7.94
C TYR A 569 -17.86 -9.39 -7.41
N GLY A 570 -18.34 -9.84 -6.25
CA GLY A 570 -19.51 -9.29 -5.57
C GLY A 570 -20.84 -9.95 -5.96
N ILE A 571 -20.93 -10.63 -7.12
CA ILE A 571 -22.18 -11.28 -7.56
C ILE A 571 -22.64 -12.33 -6.55
N GLY A 572 -21.71 -13.16 -6.05
CA GLY A 572 -22.04 -14.19 -5.07
C GLY A 572 -22.50 -13.65 -3.72
N ALA A 573 -22.27 -12.35 -3.46
CA ALA A 573 -22.66 -11.71 -2.22
C ALA A 573 -24.01 -10.98 -2.30
N LEU A 574 -24.63 -10.92 -3.48
CA LEU A 574 -25.88 -10.21 -3.69
C LEU A 574 -27.11 -11.09 -3.47
N PRO A 575 -28.24 -10.50 -3.03
CA PRO A 575 -29.54 -11.17 -2.96
C PRO A 575 -30.25 -11.31 -4.32
N ALA A 576 -29.65 -10.83 -5.42
CA ALA A 576 -30.22 -10.90 -6.77
C ALA A 576 -30.47 -12.34 -7.24
N ASP A 577 -31.62 -12.56 -7.88
CA ASP A 577 -31.90 -13.86 -8.49
C ASP A 577 -31.19 -14.03 -9.84
N ARG A 578 -31.22 -15.27 -10.35
CA ARG A 578 -30.56 -15.62 -11.60
C ARG A 578 -31.14 -14.85 -12.79
N ASP A 579 -32.44 -14.61 -12.81
CA ASP A 579 -33.14 -14.01 -13.93
C ASP A 579 -32.90 -12.50 -13.99
N GLU A 580 -32.84 -11.83 -12.84
CA GLU A 580 -32.43 -10.43 -12.69
C GLU A 580 -30.99 -10.23 -13.19
N ILE A 581 -30.09 -11.14 -12.82
CA ILE A 581 -28.71 -11.13 -13.32
C ILE A 581 -28.68 -11.35 -14.84
N ILE A 582 -29.33 -12.41 -15.37
CA ILE A 582 -29.26 -12.76 -16.80
C ILE A 582 -29.91 -11.69 -17.69
N SER A 583 -31.09 -11.20 -17.32
CA SER A 583 -31.87 -10.24 -18.10
C SER A 583 -31.18 -8.88 -18.20
N GLY A 584 -30.54 -8.42 -17.12
CA GLY A 584 -29.80 -7.15 -17.11
C GLY A 584 -28.39 -7.21 -17.71
N PHE A 585 -27.73 -8.37 -17.68
CA PHE A 585 -26.29 -8.49 -17.92
C PHE A 585 -25.88 -9.02 -19.30
N LEU A 586 -26.55 -10.05 -19.83
CA LEU A 586 -26.02 -10.84 -20.97
C LEU A 586 -26.62 -10.48 -22.33
N HIS A 587 -27.83 -9.90 -22.40
CA HIS A 587 -28.57 -9.94 -23.67
C HIS A 587 -28.09 -8.94 -24.75
N GLU A 588 -27.85 -7.67 -24.39
CA GLU A 588 -27.49 -6.65 -25.40
C GLU A 588 -25.97 -6.53 -25.61
N THR A 589 -25.20 -6.52 -24.52
CA THR A 589 -23.75 -6.31 -24.55
C THR A 589 -22.99 -7.50 -25.10
N ASP A 590 -23.40 -8.74 -24.83
CA ASP A 590 -22.70 -9.92 -25.32
C ASP A 590 -22.76 -10.01 -26.84
N ARG A 591 -23.90 -9.71 -27.45
CA ARG A 591 -24.03 -9.74 -28.90
C ARG A 591 -23.06 -8.80 -29.60
N SER A 592 -22.78 -7.65 -28.99
CA SER A 592 -21.82 -6.66 -29.48
C SER A 592 -20.36 -7.11 -29.33
N MET A 593 -20.04 -7.94 -28.32
CA MET A 593 -18.67 -8.38 -28.03
C MET A 593 -18.21 -9.58 -28.87
N LEU A 594 -19.14 -10.46 -29.27
CA LEU A 594 -18.84 -11.72 -29.98
C LEU A 594 -17.89 -11.59 -31.19
N PRO A 595 -18.05 -10.59 -32.09
CA PRO A 595 -17.17 -10.46 -33.25
C PRO A 595 -15.70 -10.24 -32.87
N PHE A 596 -15.44 -9.52 -31.79
CA PHE A 596 -14.08 -9.23 -31.32
C PHE A 596 -13.42 -10.47 -30.68
N LEU A 597 -14.23 -11.44 -30.26
CA LEU A 597 -13.79 -12.76 -29.81
C LEU A 597 -13.66 -13.76 -30.97
N GLY A 598 -13.91 -13.34 -32.21
CA GLY A 598 -13.89 -14.22 -33.38
C GLY A 598 -15.13 -15.13 -33.49
N VAL A 599 -16.22 -14.80 -32.79
CA VAL A 599 -17.49 -15.52 -32.85
C VAL A 599 -18.48 -14.75 -33.73
N ASN A 600 -19.21 -15.47 -34.59
CA ASN A 600 -20.21 -14.85 -35.45
C ASN A 600 -21.44 -14.40 -34.63
N ARG A 601 -21.71 -13.10 -34.59
CA ARG A 601 -22.87 -12.51 -33.89
C ARG A 601 -24.25 -12.84 -34.49
N ASN A 602 -24.28 -13.51 -35.65
CA ASN A 602 -25.50 -13.88 -36.38
C ASN A 602 -25.89 -15.36 -36.16
N ILE A 603 -25.28 -16.05 -35.20
CA ILE A 603 -25.72 -17.39 -34.80
C ILE A 603 -27.16 -17.27 -34.28
N ARG A 604 -28.09 -18.02 -34.89
CA ARG A 604 -29.49 -18.06 -34.44
C ARG A 604 -29.54 -18.71 -33.05
N THR A 605 -30.18 -18.04 -32.10
CA THR A 605 -30.57 -18.66 -30.82
C THR A 605 -31.52 -19.80 -31.14
N GLY A 606 -31.10 -21.04 -30.84
CA GLY A 606 -31.88 -22.25 -31.04
C GLY A 606 -32.97 -22.41 -29.99
#